data_AF-A0A0L1IJW0-F1
#
_entry.id   AF-A0A0L1IJW0-F1
#
_cell.length_a   1.000
_cell.length_b   1.000
_cell.length_c   1.000
_cell.angle_alpha   90.00
_cell.angle_beta   90.00
_cell.angle_gamma   90.00
#
_symmetry.space_group_name_H-M   'P 1'
#
loop_
_entity.id
_entity.type
_entity.pdbx_description
1 polymer ?
#
loop_
_entity_poly.entity_id
_entity_poly.type
_entity_poly.pdbx_seq_one_letter_code
_entity_poly.pdbx_strand_id
1 'polypeptide(L)'
;MSQKLTKKNVASFLKRQKYFKNFINDNDLIYADFKKFFAKRRSNLLIKNYLYILGISEMTIDTKQHWDVFNFINLCAYYLYYNFTKSRSKNKLKDMHKTIILNAEKLKFNDLNINYEQKALEILSNEFKIKFTEKQIKKYFDYHEIYCYIANAFSKFFYGDKKQSLYDYTYWFTFYILVSRYFFKKNHIQSKLFLLQLISNQKFTEAIAKFSPELFNLLIIKNNRFSKTINKHKKGTKQWKNR
;
A
#
# COMPACT_ATOMS: atom_id res chain seq x y z
N MET A 1 -17.06 24.85 -3.41
CA MET A 1 -16.15 25.20 -4.52
C MET A 1 -15.14 24.10 -4.73
N SER A 2 -15.23 23.38 -5.85
CA SER A 2 -14.23 22.41 -6.30
C SER A 2 -12.99 23.15 -6.80
N GLN A 3 -11.81 22.86 -6.26
CA GLN A 3 -10.54 23.45 -6.71
C GLN A 3 -9.68 22.39 -7.40
N LYS A 4 -9.15 22.70 -8.58
CA LYS A 4 -8.18 21.84 -9.27
C LYS A 4 -6.92 21.73 -8.40
N LEU A 5 -6.57 20.52 -7.97
CA LEU A 5 -5.41 20.27 -7.12
C LEU A 5 -4.14 20.32 -7.96
N THR A 6 -3.35 21.38 -7.80
CA THR A 6 -1.94 21.36 -8.24
C THR A 6 -1.11 20.51 -7.28
N LYS A 7 0.05 19.98 -7.71
CA LYS A 7 1.02 19.26 -6.83
C LYS A 7 1.31 20.00 -5.52
N LYS A 8 1.27 21.34 -5.52
CA LYS A 8 1.51 22.22 -4.36
C LYS A 8 0.36 22.13 -3.34
N ASN A 9 -0.88 22.01 -3.80
CA ASN A 9 -2.08 21.90 -2.97
C ASN A 9 -2.19 20.51 -2.31
N VAL A 10 -1.74 19.45 -3.00
CA VAL A 10 -1.69 18.07 -2.47
C VAL A 10 -0.74 17.97 -1.25
N ALA A 11 0.38 18.69 -1.28
CA ALA A 11 1.37 18.66 -0.20
C ALA A 11 0.94 19.44 1.05
N SER A 12 0.18 20.53 0.91
CA SER A 12 -0.38 21.28 2.06
C SER A 12 -1.55 20.51 2.70
N PHE A 13 -2.35 19.82 1.87
CA PHE A 13 -3.45 18.97 2.27
C PHE A 13 -3.00 17.87 3.26
N LEU A 14 -1.86 17.21 2.99
CA LEU A 14 -1.28 16.18 3.86
C LEU A 14 -0.73 16.63 5.21
N LYS A 15 -0.59 17.93 5.45
CA LYS A 15 -0.06 18.43 6.73
C LYS A 15 -1.13 18.55 7.82
N ARG A 16 -2.42 18.39 7.47
CA ARG A 16 -3.51 18.62 8.42
C ARG A 16 -3.77 17.40 9.32
N GLN A 17 -2.93 17.26 10.34
CA GLN A 17 -3.04 16.25 11.40
C GLN A 17 -4.42 16.22 12.07
N LYS A 18 -5.09 17.38 12.14
CA LYS A 18 -6.43 17.54 12.71
C LYS A 18 -7.47 16.57 12.12
N TYR A 19 -7.52 16.38 10.80
CA TYR A 19 -8.55 15.53 10.18
C TYR A 19 -8.38 14.06 10.53
N PHE A 20 -7.15 13.56 10.60
CA PHE A 20 -6.92 12.18 11.01
C PHE A 20 -7.09 12.00 12.52
N LYS A 21 -6.72 13.00 13.34
CA LYS A 21 -7.01 12.97 14.77
C LYS A 21 -8.52 12.88 15.02
N ASN A 22 -9.31 13.72 14.35
CA ASN A 22 -10.77 13.69 14.44
C ASN A 22 -11.29 12.32 14.00
N PHE A 23 -10.92 11.85 12.81
CA PHE A 23 -11.33 10.52 12.34
C PHE A 23 -11.02 9.39 13.34
N ILE A 24 -9.85 9.39 13.96
CA ILE A 24 -9.46 8.37 14.94
C ILE A 24 -10.32 8.49 16.20
N ASN A 25 -10.51 9.69 16.71
CA ASN A 25 -11.32 9.94 17.91
C ASN A 25 -12.82 9.64 17.67
N ASP A 26 -13.35 9.97 16.49
CA ASP A 26 -14.74 9.73 16.08
C ASP A 26 -15.05 8.23 15.92
N ASN A 27 -14.01 7.38 15.92
CA ASN A 27 -14.10 5.93 15.87
C ASN A 27 -13.66 5.28 17.20
N ASP A 28 -13.68 6.03 18.30
CA ASP A 28 -13.32 5.56 19.65
C ASP A 28 -11.90 4.97 19.77
N LEU A 29 -11.00 5.37 18.87
CA LEU A 29 -9.60 4.97 18.89
C LEU A 29 -8.73 6.08 19.51
N ILE A 30 -7.64 5.69 20.20
CA ILE A 30 -6.77 6.64 20.90
C ILE A 30 -5.72 7.21 19.94
N TYR A 31 -5.86 8.48 19.53
CA TYR A 31 -4.93 9.14 18.59
C TYR A 31 -3.44 9.06 18.99
N ALA A 32 -3.13 9.07 20.29
CA ALA A 32 -1.76 8.95 20.78
C ALA A 32 -1.06 7.68 20.29
N ASP A 33 -1.81 6.59 20.06
CA ASP A 33 -1.28 5.34 19.51
C ASP A 33 -0.81 5.49 18.06
N PHE A 34 -1.42 6.39 17.30
CA PHE A 34 -1.16 6.59 15.88
C PHE A 34 -0.16 7.70 15.57
N LYS A 35 0.07 8.61 16.53
CA LYS A 35 0.86 9.84 16.36
C LYS A 35 2.25 9.58 15.76
N LYS A 36 2.98 8.56 16.22
CA LYS A 36 4.33 8.21 15.73
C LYS A 36 4.33 7.69 14.28
N PHE A 37 3.34 6.88 13.91
CA PHE A 37 3.20 6.36 12.55
C PHE A 37 2.77 7.47 11.59
N PHE A 38 1.87 8.34 12.02
CA PHE A 38 1.42 9.51 11.27
C PHE A 38 2.53 10.54 11.04
N ALA A 39 3.37 10.80 12.04
CA ALA A 39 4.53 11.70 11.92
C ALA A 39 5.53 11.23 10.86
N LYS A 40 5.59 9.91 10.60
CA LYS A 40 6.38 9.31 9.52
C LYS A 40 5.61 9.19 8.20
N ARG A 41 4.57 10.02 7.94
CA ARG A 41 3.74 9.97 6.71
C ARG A 41 4.53 9.85 5.40
N ARG A 42 5.71 10.46 5.30
CA ARG A 42 6.63 10.33 4.14
C ARG A 42 7.10 8.90 3.85
N SER A 43 6.99 7.97 4.81
CA SER A 43 7.33 6.55 4.65
C SER A 43 6.14 5.63 4.39
N ASN A 44 4.89 6.08 4.54
CA ASN A 44 3.72 5.28 4.18
C ASN A 44 3.57 5.26 2.66
N LEU A 45 3.98 4.14 2.06
CA LEU A 45 4.02 3.97 0.61
C LEU A 45 2.63 3.99 -0.03
N LEU A 46 1.59 3.52 0.66
CA LEU A 46 0.22 3.52 0.14
C LEU A 46 -0.27 4.95 -0.02
N ILE A 47 -0.20 5.75 1.05
CA ILE A 47 -0.59 7.17 1.01
C ILE A 47 0.21 7.93 -0.05
N LYS A 48 1.52 7.68 -0.13
CA LYS A 48 2.37 8.31 -1.14
C LYS A 48 1.93 7.99 -2.57
N ASN A 49 1.58 6.74 -2.86
CA ASN A 49 1.13 6.35 -4.20
C ASN A 49 -0.26 6.88 -4.52
N TYR A 50 -1.19 6.88 -3.55
CA TYR A 50 -2.50 7.48 -3.72
C TYR A 50 -2.39 8.95 -4.13
N LEU A 51 -1.54 9.72 -3.46
CA LEU A 51 -1.29 11.13 -3.80
C LEU A 51 -0.67 11.33 -5.18
N TYR A 52 0.18 10.40 -5.63
CA TYR A 52 0.70 10.47 -6.98
C TYR A 52 -0.43 10.26 -7.98
N ILE A 53 -1.20 9.19 -7.85
CA ILE A 53 -2.36 8.92 -8.70
C ILE A 53 -3.30 10.12 -8.75
N LEU A 54 -3.61 10.74 -7.62
CA LEU A 54 -4.44 11.96 -7.56
C LEU A 54 -3.81 13.17 -8.23
N GLY A 55 -2.48 13.32 -8.18
CA GLY A 55 -1.79 14.48 -8.73
C GLY A 55 -1.60 14.44 -10.25
N ILE A 56 -2.01 13.35 -10.90
CA ILE A 56 -1.83 13.11 -12.34
C ILE A 56 -3.07 12.54 -13.01
N SER A 57 -4.04 12.01 -12.25
CA SER A 57 -5.40 11.94 -12.76
C SER A 57 -5.81 13.38 -13.03
N GLU A 58 -6.22 13.71 -14.25
CA GLU A 58 -6.68 15.05 -14.63
C GLU A 58 -8.01 15.45 -13.92
N MET A 59 -8.35 14.74 -12.84
CA MET A 59 -9.60 14.84 -12.11
C MET A 59 -9.64 16.13 -11.30
N THR A 60 -10.78 16.81 -11.39
CA THR A 60 -11.14 17.86 -10.43
C THR A 60 -11.46 17.18 -9.10
N ILE A 61 -10.53 17.25 -8.17
CA ILE A 61 -10.63 16.56 -6.88
C ILE A 61 -11.41 17.45 -5.89
N ASP A 62 -12.56 16.97 -5.41
CA ASP A 62 -13.14 17.50 -4.18
C ASP A 62 -12.31 17.04 -2.99
N THR A 63 -11.41 17.91 -2.56
CA THR A 63 -10.50 17.68 -1.42
C THR A 63 -11.21 17.16 -0.16
N LYS A 64 -12.49 17.48 0.07
CA LYS A 64 -13.20 16.94 1.24
C LYS A 64 -13.46 15.45 1.14
N GLN A 65 -13.89 14.97 -0.03
CA GLN A 65 -14.26 13.58 -0.26
C GLN A 65 -13.06 12.62 -0.19
N HIS A 66 -11.86 13.11 -0.46
CA HIS A 66 -10.66 12.28 -0.40
C HIS A 66 -10.12 12.09 1.02
N TRP A 67 -10.54 12.91 2.01
CA TRP A 67 -10.10 12.75 3.40
C TRP A 67 -10.47 11.39 3.97
N ASP A 68 -11.68 10.90 3.67
CA ASP A 68 -12.15 9.62 4.15
C ASP A 68 -11.29 8.49 3.59
N VAL A 69 -10.98 8.52 2.30
CA VAL A 69 -10.03 7.59 1.66
C VAL A 69 -8.65 7.67 2.32
N PHE A 70 -8.12 8.87 2.55
CA PHE A 70 -6.81 9.05 3.17
C PHE A 70 -6.75 8.51 4.60
N ASN A 71 -7.76 8.79 5.40
CA ASN A 71 -7.85 8.36 6.79
C ASN A 71 -8.02 6.85 6.86
N PHE A 72 -8.87 6.29 6.01
CA PHE A 72 -9.10 4.87 5.86
C PHE A 72 -7.82 4.11 5.49
N ILE A 73 -7.11 4.55 4.43
CA ILE A 73 -5.84 3.92 4.02
C ILE A 73 -4.79 4.03 5.14
N ASN A 74 -4.74 5.15 5.88
CA ASN A 74 -3.81 5.28 7.01
C ASN A 74 -4.12 4.28 8.13
N LEU A 75 -5.41 4.11 8.47
CA LEU A 75 -5.84 3.14 9.46
C LEU A 75 -5.49 1.71 9.03
N CYS A 76 -5.79 1.34 7.79
CA CYS A 76 -5.47 0.02 7.24
C CYS A 76 -3.95 -0.22 7.19
N ALA A 77 -3.15 0.75 6.74
CA ALA A 77 -1.70 0.64 6.70
C ALA A 77 -1.10 0.47 8.11
N TYR A 78 -1.65 1.16 9.11
CA TYR A 78 -1.26 0.99 10.50
C TYR A 78 -1.63 -0.40 11.00
N TYR A 79 -2.86 -0.86 10.74
CA TYR A 79 -3.32 -2.21 11.10
C TYR A 79 -2.37 -3.28 10.53
N LEU A 80 -2.09 -3.23 9.22
CA LEU A 80 -1.19 -4.18 8.55
C LEU A 80 0.21 -4.20 9.18
N TYR A 81 0.79 -3.03 9.45
CA TYR A 81 2.11 -2.94 10.09
C TYR A 81 2.12 -3.61 11.47
N TYR A 82 1.17 -3.25 12.34
CA TYR A 82 1.16 -3.72 13.73
C TYR A 82 0.68 -5.16 13.89
N ASN A 83 -0.27 -5.59 13.06
CA ASN A 83 -0.69 -6.99 13.01
C ASN A 83 0.49 -7.89 12.63
N PHE A 84 1.31 -7.44 11.68
CA PHE A 84 2.51 -8.16 11.29
C PHE A 84 3.62 -8.12 12.36
N THR A 85 3.98 -6.93 12.86
CA THR A 85 5.11 -6.82 13.80
C THR A 85 4.78 -7.34 15.21
N LYS A 86 3.53 -7.71 15.48
CA LYS A 86 3.01 -8.14 16.80
C LYS A 86 3.36 -7.17 17.92
N SER A 87 3.50 -5.89 17.61
CA SER A 87 3.97 -4.86 18.56
C SER A 87 2.82 -4.13 19.27
N ARG A 88 1.61 -4.69 19.21
CA ARG A 88 0.40 -4.24 19.92
C ARG A 88 -0.36 -5.44 20.49
N SER A 89 -1.16 -5.18 21.52
CA SER A 89 -2.04 -6.19 22.10
C SER A 89 -3.07 -6.68 21.09
N LYS A 90 -3.45 -7.95 21.19
CA LYS A 90 -4.46 -8.57 20.33
C LYS A 90 -5.79 -7.82 20.37
N ASN A 91 -6.21 -7.32 21.54
CA ASN A 91 -7.45 -6.58 21.70
C ASN A 91 -7.44 -5.28 20.86
N LYS A 92 -6.36 -4.48 20.93
CA LYS A 92 -6.24 -3.27 20.11
C LYS A 92 -6.30 -3.56 18.61
N LEU A 93 -5.70 -4.66 18.16
CA LEU A 93 -5.77 -5.06 16.75
C LEU A 93 -7.20 -5.47 16.34
N LYS A 94 -7.94 -6.15 17.23
CA LYS A 94 -9.35 -6.50 17.01
C LYS A 94 -10.23 -5.24 16.91
N ASP A 95 -10.07 -4.29 17.83
CA ASP A 95 -10.84 -3.04 17.83
C ASP A 95 -10.59 -2.25 16.54
N MET A 96 -9.32 -2.18 16.13
CA MET A 96 -8.94 -1.58 14.86
C MET A 96 -9.54 -2.28 13.64
N HIS A 97 -9.52 -3.62 13.62
CA HIS A 97 -10.09 -4.40 12.52
C HIS A 97 -11.61 -4.18 12.42
N LYS A 98 -12.33 -4.23 13.54
CA LYS A 98 -13.76 -3.90 13.61
C LYS A 98 -14.03 -2.49 13.08
N THR A 99 -13.22 -1.52 13.47
CA THR A 99 -13.32 -0.13 12.98
C THR A 99 -13.11 -0.06 11.47
N ILE A 100 -12.15 -0.81 10.92
CA ILE A 100 -11.91 -0.87 9.48
C ILE A 100 -13.15 -1.41 8.75
N ILE A 101 -13.74 -2.52 9.22
CA ILE A 101 -14.94 -3.11 8.61
C ILE A 101 -16.09 -2.09 8.60
N LEU A 102 -16.40 -1.47 9.75
CA LEU A 102 -17.47 -0.48 9.87
C LEU A 102 -17.26 0.72 8.94
N ASN A 103 -16.03 1.21 8.82
CA ASN A 103 -15.72 2.31 7.89
C ASN A 103 -15.78 1.87 6.44
N ALA A 104 -15.37 0.64 6.12
CA ALA A 104 -15.45 0.10 4.77
C ALA A 104 -16.90 0.00 4.32
N GLU A 105 -17.81 -0.48 5.17
CA GLU A 105 -19.25 -0.51 4.89
C GLU A 105 -19.82 0.90 4.71
N LYS A 106 -19.58 1.79 5.69
CA LYS A 106 -20.07 3.19 5.67
C LYS A 106 -19.65 3.94 4.41
N LEU A 107 -18.41 3.75 3.96
CA LEU A 107 -17.83 4.44 2.81
C LEU A 107 -18.00 3.66 1.48
N LYS A 108 -18.61 2.47 1.54
CA LYS A 108 -18.79 1.54 0.41
C LYS A 108 -17.46 1.15 -0.25
N PHE A 109 -16.51 0.72 0.58
CA PHE A 109 -15.22 0.14 0.20
C PHE A 109 -15.17 -1.39 0.42
N ASN A 110 -16.31 -2.02 0.71
CA ASN A 110 -16.40 -3.40 1.20
C ASN A 110 -16.59 -4.47 0.11
N ASP A 111 -16.29 -4.17 -1.14
CA ASP A 111 -16.37 -5.13 -2.24
C ASP A 111 -15.18 -6.11 -2.22
N LEU A 112 -15.45 -7.43 -2.13
CA LEU A 112 -14.45 -8.50 -2.01
C LEU A 112 -14.26 -9.32 -3.31
N ASN A 113 -14.63 -8.79 -4.47
CA ASN A 113 -14.76 -9.56 -5.71
C ASN A 113 -13.51 -10.33 -6.18
N ILE A 114 -12.27 -9.87 -5.90
CA ILE A 114 -11.07 -10.52 -6.45
C ILE A 114 -10.01 -10.83 -5.38
N ASN A 115 -9.77 -12.11 -5.15
CA ASN A 115 -8.71 -12.59 -4.26
C ASN A 115 -7.38 -12.80 -5.00
N TYR A 116 -6.61 -11.71 -5.16
CA TYR A 116 -5.28 -11.79 -5.77
C TYR A 116 -4.23 -12.46 -4.87
N GLU A 117 -4.48 -12.57 -3.56
CA GLU A 117 -3.58 -13.31 -2.66
C GLU A 117 -3.60 -14.81 -3.00
N GLN A 118 -4.81 -15.37 -3.17
CA GLN A 118 -5.00 -16.74 -3.62
C GLN A 118 -4.44 -16.96 -5.03
N LYS A 119 -4.73 -16.05 -5.98
CA LYS A 119 -4.15 -16.12 -7.35
C LYS A 119 -2.62 -16.14 -7.33
N ALA A 120 -1.98 -15.41 -6.43
CA ALA A 120 -0.52 -15.43 -6.32
C ALA A 120 0.02 -16.80 -5.84
N LEU A 121 -0.68 -17.45 -4.93
CA LEU A 121 -0.36 -18.81 -4.47
C LEU A 121 -0.55 -19.85 -5.59
N GLU A 122 -1.59 -19.69 -6.40
CA GLU A 122 -1.85 -20.53 -7.58
C GLU A 122 -0.76 -20.39 -8.64
N ILE A 123 -0.37 -19.15 -8.99
CA ILE A 123 0.74 -18.87 -9.92
C ILE A 123 2.02 -19.57 -9.44
N LEU A 124 2.38 -19.41 -8.16
CA LEU A 124 3.56 -20.06 -7.59
C LEU A 124 3.51 -21.59 -7.68
N SER A 125 2.36 -22.17 -7.36
CA SER A 125 2.19 -23.62 -7.37
C SER A 125 2.24 -24.18 -8.79
N ASN A 126 1.57 -23.52 -9.73
CA ASN A 126 1.36 -24.05 -11.07
C ASN A 126 2.58 -23.81 -11.98
N GLU A 127 3.11 -22.59 -11.99
CA GLU A 127 4.19 -22.16 -12.88
C GLU A 127 5.57 -22.47 -12.30
N PHE A 128 5.75 -22.27 -10.99
CA PHE A 128 7.07 -22.39 -10.35
C PHE A 128 7.23 -23.65 -9.49
N LYS A 129 6.19 -24.48 -9.38
CA LYS A 129 6.14 -25.70 -8.53
C LYS A 129 6.52 -25.43 -7.06
N ILE A 130 6.25 -24.22 -6.57
CA ILE A 130 6.54 -23.81 -5.20
C ILE A 130 5.25 -23.68 -4.41
N LYS A 131 5.16 -24.44 -3.30
CA LYS A 131 3.97 -24.46 -2.44
C LYS A 131 4.29 -23.94 -1.04
N PHE A 132 3.40 -23.15 -0.47
CA PHE A 132 3.40 -22.85 0.95
C PHE A 132 2.66 -23.96 1.70
N THR A 133 3.10 -24.29 2.90
CA THR A 133 2.33 -25.19 3.77
C THR A 133 1.11 -24.47 4.32
N GLU A 134 0.07 -25.19 4.73
CA GLU A 134 -1.12 -24.57 5.34
C GLU A 134 -0.79 -23.68 6.54
N LYS A 135 0.18 -24.11 7.36
CA LYS A 135 0.68 -23.31 8.51
C LYS A 135 1.35 -22.01 8.05
N GLN A 136 2.01 -22.01 6.90
CA GLN A 136 2.58 -20.80 6.30
C GLN A 136 1.49 -19.92 5.71
N ILE A 137 0.49 -20.51 5.04
CA ILE A 137 -0.68 -19.81 4.50
C ILE A 137 -1.39 -19.05 5.63
N LYS A 138 -1.86 -19.76 6.67
CA LYS A 138 -2.53 -19.15 7.84
C LYS A 138 -1.70 -18.09 8.57
N LYS A 139 -0.37 -18.12 8.44
CA LYS A 139 0.53 -17.18 9.13
C LYS A 139 0.80 -15.91 8.32
N TYR A 140 0.84 -16.01 7.00
CA TYR A 140 1.32 -14.94 6.11
C TYR A 140 0.27 -14.46 5.11
N PHE A 141 -0.80 -15.22 4.90
CA PHE A 141 -1.79 -15.00 3.86
C PHE A 141 -3.19 -15.12 4.49
N ASP A 142 -3.62 -14.01 5.09
CA ASP A 142 -4.97 -13.81 5.64
C ASP A 142 -5.27 -12.30 5.72
N TYR A 143 -4.97 -11.61 4.63
CA TYR A 143 -5.07 -10.14 4.55
C TYR A 143 -5.87 -9.66 3.34
N HIS A 144 -6.42 -10.60 2.57
CA HIS A 144 -7.24 -10.37 1.38
C HIS A 144 -8.31 -9.28 1.60
N GLU A 145 -9.08 -9.39 2.69
CA GLU A 145 -10.14 -8.44 3.02
C GLU A 145 -9.60 -7.00 3.09
N ILE A 146 -8.50 -6.79 3.83
CA ILE A 146 -7.88 -5.48 3.98
C ILE A 146 -7.32 -4.98 2.64
N TYR A 147 -6.78 -5.88 1.81
CA TYR A 147 -6.29 -5.50 0.48
C TYR A 147 -7.43 -5.01 -0.43
N CYS A 148 -8.56 -5.72 -0.44
CA CYS A 148 -9.76 -5.31 -1.14
C CYS A 148 -10.25 -3.94 -0.67
N TYR A 149 -10.34 -3.73 0.64
CA TYR A 149 -10.82 -2.46 1.17
C TYR A 149 -9.92 -1.29 0.77
N ILE A 150 -8.59 -1.47 0.80
CA ILE A 150 -7.64 -0.45 0.32
C ILE A 150 -7.82 -0.21 -1.18
N ALA A 151 -7.94 -1.27 -1.99
CA ALA A 151 -8.11 -1.18 -3.44
C ALA A 151 -9.41 -0.49 -3.85
N ASN A 152 -10.51 -0.76 -3.16
CA ASN A 152 -11.78 -0.07 -3.34
C ASN A 152 -11.70 1.40 -2.95
N ALA A 153 -11.03 1.71 -1.84
CA ALA A 153 -10.84 3.09 -1.41
C ALA A 153 -10.03 3.89 -2.46
N PHE A 154 -8.97 3.31 -3.02
CA PHE A 154 -8.16 3.95 -4.07
C PHE A 154 -8.94 4.18 -5.37
N SER A 155 -9.72 3.19 -5.79
CA SER A 155 -10.44 3.22 -7.07
C SER A 155 -11.80 3.94 -6.99
N LYS A 156 -12.24 4.34 -5.80
CA LYS A 156 -13.57 4.91 -5.53
C LYS A 156 -14.02 5.99 -6.51
N PHE A 157 -13.10 6.90 -6.86
CA PHE A 157 -13.41 8.08 -7.67
C PHE A 157 -13.19 7.85 -9.17
N PHE A 158 -12.90 6.61 -9.59
CA PHE A 158 -12.65 6.22 -10.97
C PHE A 158 -13.76 5.32 -11.51
N TYR A 159 -13.87 5.24 -12.83
CA TYR A 159 -14.94 4.53 -13.53
C TYR A 159 -14.38 3.61 -14.63
N GLY A 160 -15.16 2.60 -15.03
CA GLY A 160 -14.82 1.65 -16.09
C GLY A 160 -13.46 0.99 -15.89
N ASP A 161 -12.71 0.82 -16.99
CA ASP A 161 -11.40 0.15 -16.99
C ASP A 161 -10.36 0.84 -16.11
N LYS A 162 -10.47 2.16 -15.94
CA LYS A 162 -9.58 2.93 -15.05
C LYS A 162 -9.82 2.55 -13.58
N LYS A 163 -11.08 2.28 -13.19
CA LYS A 163 -11.42 1.79 -11.85
C LYS A 163 -10.77 0.43 -11.61
N GLN A 164 -10.95 -0.51 -12.53
CA GLN A 164 -10.42 -1.86 -12.41
C GLN A 164 -8.89 -1.86 -12.40
N SER A 165 -8.26 -1.12 -13.31
CA SER A 165 -6.79 -1.02 -13.37
C SER A 165 -6.19 -0.45 -12.07
N LEU A 166 -6.86 0.53 -11.44
CA LEU A 166 -6.43 1.05 -10.15
C LEU A 166 -6.69 0.10 -9.00
N TYR A 167 -7.81 -0.63 -9.02
CA TYR A 167 -8.08 -1.67 -8.04
C TYR A 167 -6.97 -2.72 -8.07
N ASP A 168 -6.68 -3.25 -9.27
CA ASP A 168 -5.65 -4.25 -9.50
C ASP A 168 -4.28 -3.75 -9.06
N TYR A 169 -3.89 -2.55 -9.53
CA TYR A 169 -2.65 -1.89 -9.13
C TYR A 169 -2.54 -1.82 -7.61
N THR A 170 -3.57 -1.31 -6.94
CA THR A 170 -3.52 -1.01 -5.51
C THR A 170 -3.46 -2.29 -4.69
N TYR A 171 -4.24 -3.30 -5.05
CA TYR A 171 -4.21 -4.59 -4.38
C TYR A 171 -2.80 -5.19 -4.49
N TRP A 172 -2.30 -5.38 -5.71
CA TRP A 172 -1.00 -5.99 -5.96
C TRP A 172 0.14 -5.19 -5.33
N PHE A 173 0.05 -3.86 -5.33
CA PHE A 173 1.03 -2.99 -4.69
C PHE A 173 1.01 -3.11 -3.15
N THR A 174 -0.19 -3.22 -2.55
CA THR A 174 -0.33 -3.44 -1.09
C THR A 174 0.26 -4.79 -0.70
N PHE A 175 -0.06 -5.83 -1.45
CA PHE A 175 0.50 -7.17 -1.25
C PHE A 175 2.03 -7.18 -1.42
N TYR A 176 2.56 -6.51 -2.45
CA TYR A 176 4.00 -6.34 -2.64
C TYR A 176 4.67 -5.67 -1.44
N ILE A 177 4.09 -4.60 -0.89
CA ILE A 177 4.64 -3.92 0.30
C ILE A 177 4.73 -4.90 1.47
N LEU A 178 3.70 -5.71 1.69
CA LEU A 178 3.68 -6.68 2.78
C LEU A 178 4.74 -7.77 2.63
N VAL A 179 4.78 -8.38 1.45
CA VAL A 179 5.80 -9.40 1.16
C VAL A 179 7.20 -8.79 1.33
N SER A 180 7.48 -7.69 0.63
CA SER A 180 8.83 -7.10 0.55
C SER A 180 9.35 -6.49 1.86
N ARG A 181 8.51 -5.79 2.63
CA ARG A 181 8.97 -5.06 3.83
C ARG A 181 8.78 -5.83 5.11
N TYR A 182 7.75 -6.65 5.17
CA TYR A 182 7.32 -7.26 6.40
C TYR A 182 7.75 -8.73 6.40
N PHE A 183 7.39 -9.52 5.39
CA PHE A 183 7.62 -10.98 5.44
C PHE A 183 9.10 -11.38 5.35
N PHE A 184 9.92 -10.58 4.65
CA PHE A 184 11.36 -10.82 4.48
C PHE A 184 12.20 -10.71 5.76
N LYS A 185 11.74 -9.96 6.78
CA LYS A 185 12.61 -9.63 7.93
C LYS A 185 12.88 -10.80 8.89
N LYS A 186 12.18 -11.95 8.78
CA LYS A 186 12.24 -13.04 9.78
C LYS A 186 11.85 -14.43 9.25
N ASN A 187 12.43 -14.98 8.16
CA ASN A 187 11.88 -16.24 7.63
C ASN A 187 12.79 -17.20 6.85
N HIS A 188 12.56 -18.50 7.11
CA HIS A 188 13.09 -19.68 6.41
C HIS A 188 12.47 -19.93 5.02
N ILE A 189 11.54 -19.06 4.60
CA ILE A 189 10.80 -19.15 3.32
C ILE A 189 11.20 -18.03 2.35
N GLN A 190 12.40 -17.47 2.53
CA GLN A 190 12.84 -16.26 1.82
C GLN A 190 12.81 -16.40 0.30
N SER A 191 13.16 -17.56 -0.25
CA SER A 191 13.07 -17.83 -1.70
C SER A 191 11.62 -17.78 -2.21
N LYS A 192 10.68 -18.37 -1.48
CA LYS A 192 9.25 -18.33 -1.83
C LYS A 192 8.69 -16.90 -1.77
N LEU A 193 9.10 -16.14 -0.75
CA LEU A 193 8.74 -14.73 -0.60
C LEU A 193 9.35 -13.85 -1.69
N PHE A 194 10.56 -14.17 -2.15
CA PHE A 194 11.20 -13.47 -3.26
C PHE A 194 10.41 -13.63 -4.56
N LEU A 195 9.95 -14.83 -4.87
CA LEU A 195 9.14 -15.05 -6.07
C LEU A 195 7.77 -14.34 -5.97
N LEU A 196 7.13 -14.34 -4.81
CA LEU A 196 5.92 -13.52 -4.60
C LEU A 196 6.19 -12.04 -4.79
N GLN A 197 7.35 -11.56 -4.35
CA GLN A 197 7.74 -10.18 -4.56
C GLN A 197 7.87 -9.87 -6.06
N LEU A 198 8.45 -10.77 -6.85
CA LEU A 198 8.55 -10.61 -8.31
C LEU A 198 7.17 -10.64 -8.99
N ILE A 199 6.33 -11.63 -8.66
CA ILE A 199 4.98 -11.77 -9.21
C ILE A 199 4.14 -10.53 -8.91
N SER A 200 4.09 -10.11 -7.64
CA SER A 200 3.33 -8.92 -7.25
C SER A 200 3.88 -7.65 -7.89
N ASN A 201 5.21 -7.55 -8.04
CA ASN A 201 5.85 -6.44 -8.74
C ASN A 201 5.43 -6.33 -10.21
N GLN A 202 5.48 -7.45 -10.92
CA GLN A 202 5.03 -7.55 -12.30
C GLN A 202 3.55 -7.15 -12.40
N LYS A 203 2.69 -7.72 -11.55
CA LYS A 203 1.23 -7.49 -11.65
C LYS A 203 0.81 -6.05 -11.37
N PHE A 204 1.34 -5.40 -10.33
CA PHE A 204 1.01 -3.98 -10.14
C PHE A 204 1.61 -3.11 -11.25
N THR A 205 2.75 -3.51 -11.82
CA THR A 205 3.40 -2.80 -12.93
C THR A 205 2.54 -2.85 -14.20
N GLU A 206 2.05 -4.03 -14.55
CA GLU A 206 1.11 -4.22 -15.67
C GLU A 206 -0.16 -3.37 -15.46
N ALA A 207 -0.72 -3.39 -14.25
CA ALA A 207 -1.94 -2.66 -13.93
C ALA A 207 -1.77 -1.13 -14.02
N ILE A 208 -0.66 -0.59 -13.53
CA ILE A 208 -0.42 0.87 -13.61
C ILE A 208 -0.09 1.32 -15.04
N ALA A 209 0.59 0.48 -15.82
CA ALA A 209 0.84 0.75 -17.24
C ALA A 209 -0.47 0.83 -18.04
N LYS A 210 -1.44 -0.04 -17.73
CA LYS A 210 -2.79 0.02 -18.32
C LYS A 210 -3.57 1.25 -17.87
N PHE A 211 -3.45 1.64 -16.60
CA PHE A 211 -4.15 2.83 -16.08
C PHE A 211 -3.63 4.13 -16.69
N SER A 212 -2.31 4.30 -16.76
CA SER A 212 -1.68 5.42 -17.46
C SER A 212 -0.20 5.09 -17.76
N PRO A 213 0.19 4.98 -19.04
CA PRO A 213 1.58 4.79 -19.45
C PRO A 213 2.50 5.92 -18.96
N GLU A 214 2.02 7.16 -18.90
CA GLU A 214 2.76 8.31 -18.38
C GLU A 214 3.11 8.13 -16.89
N LEU A 215 2.17 7.56 -16.14
CA LEU A 215 2.32 7.19 -14.74
C LEU A 215 3.37 6.10 -14.55
N PHE A 216 3.31 5.06 -15.37
CA PHE A 216 4.28 3.99 -15.39
C PHE A 216 5.68 4.54 -15.63
N ASN A 217 5.87 5.41 -16.63
CA ASN A 217 7.14 6.06 -16.91
C ASN A 217 7.63 6.90 -15.72
N LEU A 218 6.76 7.69 -15.09
CA LEU A 218 7.12 8.49 -13.91
C LEU A 218 7.46 7.63 -12.68
N LEU A 219 6.75 6.52 -12.46
CA LEU A 219 7.01 5.59 -11.36
C LEU A 219 8.31 4.82 -11.59
N ILE A 220 8.54 4.35 -12.80
CA ILE A 220 9.80 3.72 -13.23
C ILE A 220 10.95 4.70 -13.05
N ILE A 221 10.89 5.92 -13.57
CA ILE A 221 11.95 6.94 -13.42
C ILE A 221 12.21 7.28 -11.94
N LYS A 222 11.17 7.37 -11.11
CA LYS A 222 11.32 7.70 -9.68
C LYS A 222 11.79 6.52 -8.81
N ASN A 223 11.41 5.29 -9.16
CA ASN A 223 11.74 4.08 -8.40
C ASN A 223 13.03 3.41 -8.90
N ASN A 224 13.40 3.55 -10.18
CA ASN A 224 14.71 3.16 -10.75
C ASN A 224 15.83 4.12 -10.36
N ARG A 225 15.84 4.56 -9.10
CA ARG A 225 16.99 5.21 -8.46
C ARG A 225 18.15 4.24 -8.22
N PHE A 226 18.25 3.12 -8.93
CA PHE A 226 19.47 2.34 -9.03
C PHE A 226 20.66 3.22 -9.44
N SER A 227 20.43 4.25 -10.26
CA SER A 227 21.43 5.25 -10.66
C SER A 227 21.82 6.26 -9.58
N LYS A 228 21.04 6.46 -8.51
CA LYS A 228 21.42 7.38 -7.41
C LYS A 228 22.33 6.76 -6.35
N THR A 229 22.56 5.46 -6.42
CA THR A 229 23.53 4.75 -5.57
C THR A 229 24.97 4.80 -6.09
N ILE A 230 25.21 5.41 -7.25
CA ILE A 230 26.56 5.55 -7.82
C ILE A 230 27.49 6.37 -6.90
N ASN A 231 26.95 7.26 -6.06
CA ASN A 231 27.78 8.05 -5.14
C ASN A 231 28.19 7.32 -3.84
N LYS A 232 27.71 6.10 -3.57
CA LYS A 232 28.20 5.30 -2.42
C LYS A 232 29.31 4.31 -2.78
N HIS A 233 29.49 3.97 -4.05
CA HIS A 233 30.50 2.98 -4.47
C HIS A 233 31.91 3.54 -4.68
N LYS A 234 32.14 4.85 -4.58
CA LYS A 234 33.49 5.43 -4.65
C LYS A 234 34.40 5.13 -3.42
N LYS A 235 33.89 4.48 -2.37
CA LYS A 235 34.74 4.01 -1.25
C LYS A 235 35.31 2.60 -1.44
N GLY A 236 34.71 1.76 -2.29
CA GLY A 236 35.18 0.39 -2.54
C GLY A 236 36.28 0.30 -3.61
N THR A 237 36.33 1.25 -4.54
CA THR A 237 37.32 1.23 -5.64
C THR A 237 38.71 1.73 -5.24
N LYS A 238 38.88 2.30 -4.04
CA LYS A 238 40.23 2.59 -3.49
C LYS A 238 40.91 1.36 -2.87
N GLN A 239 40.15 0.36 -2.43
CA GLN A 239 40.73 -0.86 -1.84
C GLN A 239 41.33 -1.83 -2.87
N TRP A 240 40.91 -1.72 -4.14
CA TRP A 240 41.39 -2.56 -5.24
C TRP A 240 42.52 -1.94 -6.08
N LYS A 241 42.90 -0.68 -5.80
CA LYS A 241 44.04 -0.03 -6.47
C LYS A 241 45.36 -0.15 -5.71
N ASN A 242 45.33 -0.71 -4.49
CA ASN A 242 46.50 -0.91 -3.64
C ASN A 242 46.72 -2.41 -3.30
N ARG A 243 46.40 -3.31 -4.24
CA ARG A 243 46.84 -4.70 -4.22
C ARG A 243 47.50 -5.02 -5.54
#